data_AF-A0A540KAZ3-F1
#
_entry.id   AF-A0A540KAZ3-F1
#
_cell.length_a   1.000
_cell.length_b   1.000
_cell.length_c   1.000
_cell.angle_alpha   90.00
_cell.angle_beta   90.00
_cell.angle_gamma   90.00
#
_symmetry.space_group_name_H-M   'P 1'
#
loop_
_entity.id
_entity.type
_entity.pdbx_description
1 polymer ?
#
loop_
_entity_poly.entity_id
_entity_poly.type
_entity_poly.pdbx_seq_one_letter_code
_entity_poly.pdbx_strand_id
1 'polypeptide(L)'
;MSGEALQVAKVYCHLLKAVKKHVAKEENKRHFIKYTTEEFRNNCKLSDPSSIQHKIKLAENYTLLLNSVHHHKDLLFSYNIAVDRTDEMKRVLGKSAASVGLQLPDDLLFSYNIAVDRTYEMKRVLGKSAASVGLQLPDVYQP
;
A
#
# COMPACT_ATOMS: atom_id res chain seq x y z
N MET A 1 -25.96 -20.26 20.90
CA MET A 1 -26.17 -20.13 19.44
C MET A 1 -26.41 -18.69 18.96
N SER A 2 -27.02 -17.76 19.73
CA SER A 2 -27.24 -16.37 19.25
C SER A 2 -25.99 -15.46 19.30
N GLY A 3 -25.07 -15.67 20.25
CA GLY A 3 -23.88 -14.83 20.42
C GLY A 3 -22.87 -14.96 19.28
N GLU A 4 -22.63 -16.19 18.80
CA GLU A 4 -21.69 -16.46 17.70
C GLU A 4 -22.22 -15.91 16.37
N ALA A 5 -23.52 -16.10 16.10
CA ALA A 5 -24.17 -15.51 14.92
C ALA A 5 -24.07 -13.98 14.90
N LEU A 6 -24.22 -13.34 16.07
CA LEU A 6 -24.05 -11.89 16.22
C LEU A 6 -22.60 -11.45 15.98
N GLN A 7 -21.62 -12.23 16.44
CA GLN A 7 -20.20 -11.96 16.19
C GLN A 7 -19.88 -12.06 14.69
N VAL A 8 -20.33 -13.12 14.02
CA VAL A 8 -20.15 -13.30 12.57
C VAL A 8 -20.74 -12.13 11.79
N ALA A 9 -21.95 -11.69 12.15
CA ALA A 9 -22.61 -10.54 11.51
C ALA A 9 -21.81 -9.24 11.70
N LYS A 10 -21.22 -9.02 12.88
CA LYS A 10 -20.33 -7.87 13.13
C LYS A 10 -19.07 -7.91 12.26
N VAL A 11 -18.40 -9.05 12.19
CA VAL A 11 -17.19 -9.24 11.39
C VAL A 11 -17.48 -9.02 9.90
N TYR A 12 -18.58 -9.59 9.40
CA TYR A 12 -19.06 -9.35 8.04
C TYR A 12 -19.30 -7.86 7.77
N CYS A 13 -20.00 -7.16 8.66
CA CYS A 13 -20.24 -5.73 8.53
C CYS A 13 -18.94 -4.92 8.52
N HIS A 14 -17.99 -5.25 9.38
CA HIS A 14 -16.70 -4.56 9.46
C HIS A 14 -15.88 -4.76 8.18
N LEU A 15 -15.77 -5.99 7.70
CA LEU A 15 -15.06 -6.29 6.46
C LEU A 15 -15.70 -5.58 5.26
N LEU A 16 -17.03 -5.62 5.14
CA LEU A 16 -17.74 -4.92 4.06
C LEU A 16 -17.53 -3.40 4.11
N LYS A 17 -17.55 -2.80 5.30
CA LYS A 17 -17.26 -1.36 5.45
C LYS A 17 -15.84 -1.04 5.00
N ALA A 18 -14.86 -1.84 5.41
CA ALA A 18 -13.47 -1.67 5.03
C ALA A 18 -13.29 -1.80 3.50
N VAL A 19 -13.84 -2.85 2.88
CA VAL A 19 -13.82 -3.06 1.41
C VAL A 19 -14.47 -1.88 0.68
N LYS A 20 -15.64 -1.42 1.13
CA LYS A 20 -16.34 -0.28 0.51
C LYS A 20 -15.56 1.03 0.59
N LYS A 21 -14.79 1.22 1.66
CA LYS A 21 -14.01 2.43 1.93
C LYS A 21 -12.69 2.45 1.16
N HIS A 22 -12.05 1.29 1.00
CA HIS A 22 -10.64 1.20 0.61
C HIS A 22 -10.40 0.62 -0.79
N VAL A 23 -11.33 -0.15 -1.36
CA VAL A 23 -11.18 -0.64 -2.74
C VAL A 23 -11.56 0.46 -3.72
N ALA A 24 -10.55 1.10 -4.30
CA ALA A 24 -10.69 2.17 -5.29
C ALA A 24 -11.16 1.62 -6.65
N LYS A 25 -12.05 2.39 -7.31
CA LYS A 25 -12.79 2.15 -8.57
C LYS A 25 -14.14 1.42 -8.39
N GLU A 26 -15.21 2.11 -8.81
CA GLU A 26 -16.61 1.64 -8.67
C GLU A 26 -16.86 0.29 -9.35
N GLU A 27 -16.16 0.01 -10.43
CA GLU A 27 -16.28 -1.22 -11.21
C GLU A 27 -15.80 -2.42 -10.39
N ASN A 28 -14.59 -2.34 -9.84
CA ASN A 28 -14.00 -3.40 -9.02
C ASN A 28 -14.69 -3.55 -7.67
N LYS A 29 -15.21 -2.46 -7.11
CA LYS A 29 -15.92 -2.45 -5.82
C LYS A 29 -17.11 -3.41 -5.80
N ARG A 30 -17.87 -3.51 -6.90
CA ARG A 30 -19.01 -4.46 -6.99
C ARG A 30 -18.54 -5.91 -6.95
N HIS A 31 -17.46 -6.25 -7.64
CA HIS A 31 -16.90 -7.60 -7.66
C HIS A 31 -16.44 -8.04 -6.27
N PHE A 32 -15.68 -7.19 -5.56
CA PHE A 32 -15.20 -7.54 -4.22
C PHE A 32 -16.34 -7.68 -3.21
N ILE A 33 -17.34 -6.79 -3.23
CA ILE A 33 -18.51 -6.90 -2.34
C ILE A 33 -19.30 -8.18 -2.62
N LYS A 34 -19.51 -8.51 -3.90
CA LYS A 34 -20.21 -9.72 -4.30
C LYS A 34 -19.44 -10.97 -3.85
N TYR A 35 -18.14 -11.01 -4.12
CA TYR A 35 -17.25 -12.09 -3.70
C TYR A 35 -17.26 -12.29 -2.17
N THR A 36 -17.09 -11.22 -1.38
CA THR A 36 -17.16 -11.32 0.09
C THR A 36 -18.52 -11.85 0.55
N THR A 37 -19.61 -11.44 -0.10
CA THR A 37 -20.95 -11.93 0.26
C THR A 37 -21.15 -13.40 -0.09
N GLU A 38 -20.65 -13.84 -1.25
CA GLU A 38 -20.68 -15.24 -1.67
C GLU A 38 -19.82 -16.12 -0.75
N GLU A 39 -18.62 -15.67 -0.37
CA GLU A 39 -17.76 -16.39 0.56
C GLU A 39 -18.45 -16.62 1.91
N PHE A 40 -19.08 -15.59 2.49
CA PHE A 40 -19.81 -15.75 3.76
C PHE A 40 -21.02 -16.68 3.60
N ARG A 41 -21.75 -16.61 2.49
CA ARG A 41 -22.89 -17.51 2.20
C ARG A 41 -22.46 -18.97 2.01
N ASN A 42 -21.33 -19.20 1.33
CA ASN A 42 -20.80 -20.54 1.11
C ASN A 42 -20.37 -21.19 2.43
N ASN A 43 -19.78 -20.40 3.33
CA ASN A 43 -19.34 -20.85 4.65
C ASN A 43 -20.51 -21.06 5.64
N CYS A 44 -21.74 -20.61 5.34
CA CYS A 44 -22.93 -20.92 6.17
C CYS A 44 -23.28 -22.41 6.22
N LYS A 45 -22.77 -23.22 5.27
CA LYS A 45 -22.99 -24.67 5.23
C LYS A 45 -22.01 -25.46 6.10
N LEU A 46 -20.98 -24.80 6.66
CA LEU A 46 -20.01 -25.44 7.53
C LEU A 46 -20.65 -25.75 8.88
N SER A 47 -20.52 -26.99 9.33
CA SER A 47 -21.01 -27.45 10.64
C SER A 47 -19.89 -27.60 11.68
N ASP A 48 -18.62 -27.61 11.25
CA ASP A 48 -17.47 -27.76 12.13
C ASP A 48 -17.14 -26.44 12.86
N PRO A 49 -17.22 -26.40 14.22
CA PRO A 49 -16.94 -25.19 14.99
C PRO A 49 -15.52 -24.65 14.82
N SER A 50 -14.52 -25.52 14.64
CA SER A 50 -13.12 -25.10 14.51
C SER A 50 -12.88 -24.34 13.20
N SER A 51 -13.46 -24.86 12.11
CA SER A 51 -13.41 -24.26 10.78
C SER A 51 -14.13 -22.91 10.75
N ILE A 52 -15.27 -22.79 11.45
CA ILE A 52 -16.02 -21.53 11.57
C ILE A 52 -15.16 -20.47 12.28
N GLN A 53 -14.57 -20.80 13.44
CA GLN A 53 -13.72 -19.85 14.16
C GLN A 53 -12.50 -19.43 13.35
N HIS A 54 -11.87 -20.35 12.63
CA HIS A 54 -10.74 -20.04 11.76
C HIS A 54 -11.13 -19.06 10.64
N LYS A 55 -12.29 -19.26 10.00
CA LYS A 55 -12.80 -18.36 8.95
C LYS A 55 -13.17 -16.98 9.50
N ILE A 56 -13.75 -16.90 10.71
CA ILE A 56 -14.02 -15.63 11.40
C ILE A 56 -12.72 -14.86 11.64
N LYS A 57 -11.73 -15.53 12.23
CA LYS A 57 -10.41 -14.94 12.50
C LYS A 57 -9.71 -14.47 11.22
N LEU A 58 -9.85 -15.25 10.14
CA LEU A 58 -9.33 -14.86 8.83
C LEU A 58 -9.97 -13.56 8.32
N ALA A 59 -11.28 -13.41 8.42
CA ALA A 59 -11.99 -12.20 8.03
C ALA A 59 -11.60 -10.98 8.89
N GLU A 60 -11.39 -11.16 10.20
CA GLU A 60 -10.87 -10.13 11.10
C GLU A 60 -9.46 -9.69 10.69
N ASN A 61 -8.57 -10.64 10.42
CA ASN A 61 -7.20 -10.36 9.96
C ASN A 61 -7.18 -9.57 8.64
N TYR A 62 -8.03 -9.94 7.68
CA TYR A 62 -8.15 -9.19 6.43
C TYR A 62 -8.69 -7.77 6.64
N THR A 63 -9.65 -7.60 7.55
CA THR A 63 -10.17 -6.28 7.91
C THR A 63 -9.07 -5.41 8.51
N LEU A 64 -8.27 -5.97 9.43
CA LEU A 64 -7.14 -5.29 10.04
C LEU A 64 -6.09 -4.90 8.99
N LEU A 65 -5.70 -5.84 8.12
CA LEU A 65 -4.74 -5.59 7.04
C LEU A 65 -5.19 -4.45 6.13
N LEU A 66 -6.44 -4.48 5.67
CA LEU A 66 -6.96 -3.49 4.73
C LEU A 66 -6.94 -2.08 5.33
N ASN A 67 -7.37 -1.97 6.59
CA ASN A 67 -7.38 -0.70 7.32
C ASN A 67 -5.96 -0.19 7.60
N SER A 68 -5.06 -1.06 8.06
CA SER A 68 -3.67 -0.67 8.37
C SER A 68 -2.91 -0.22 7.14
N VAL A 69 -3.02 -0.93 6.01
CA VAL A 69 -2.38 -0.54 4.75
C VAL A 69 -2.85 0.83 4.29
N HIS A 70 -4.15 1.10 4.37
CA HIS A 70 -4.69 2.39 3.98
C HIS A 70 -4.32 3.50 4.96
N HIS A 71 -4.31 3.20 6.26
CA HIS A 71 -3.83 4.15 7.27
C HIS A 71 -2.38 4.55 7.02
N HIS A 72 -1.50 3.59 6.72
CA HIS A 72 -0.11 3.89 6.38
C HIS A 72 0.03 4.66 5.07
N LYS A 73 -0.79 4.35 4.06
CA LYS A 73 -0.86 5.10 2.81
C LYS A 73 -1.26 6.56 3.05
N ASP A 74 -2.31 6.80 3.83
CA ASP A 74 -2.77 8.15 4.18
C ASP A 74 -1.70 8.90 4.98
N LEU A 75 -1.00 8.21 5.88
CA LEU A 75 0.12 8.76 6.64
C LEU A 75 1.28 9.19 5.72
N LEU A 76 1.69 8.34 4.77
CA LEU A 76 2.73 8.67 3.78
C LEU A 76 2.35 9.88 2.92
N PHE A 77 1.07 10.02 2.56
CA PHE A 77 0.56 11.20 1.87
C PHE A 77 0.56 12.44 2.75
N SER A 78 0.22 12.32 4.04
CA SER A 78 0.24 13.45 4.99
C SER A 78 1.65 14.03 5.19
N TYR A 79 2.68 13.18 5.20
CA TYR A 79 4.09 13.62 5.21
C TYR A 79 4.60 14.06 3.83
N ASN A 80 3.74 13.99 2.80
CA ASN A 80 4.08 14.27 1.41
C ASN A 80 5.30 13.47 0.92
N ILE A 81 5.48 12.25 1.43
CA ILE A 81 6.58 11.34 1.06
C ILE A 81 6.25 10.62 -0.25
N ALA A 82 4.96 10.40 -0.52
CA ALA A 82 4.47 9.69 -1.70
C ALA A 82 3.67 10.58 -2.68
N VAL A 83 3.73 11.91 -2.53
CA VAL A 83 3.12 12.87 -3.45
C VAL A 83 4.19 13.34 -4.43
N ASP A 84 3.99 13.05 -5.71
CA ASP A 84 4.82 13.61 -6.78
C ASP A 84 4.65 15.13 -6.81
N ARG A 85 5.70 15.83 -6.39
CA ARG A 85 5.76 17.31 -6.35
C ARG A 85 6.65 17.86 -7.46
N THR A 86 7.04 17.05 -8.44
CA THR A 86 7.92 17.48 -9.53
C THR A 86 7.32 18.66 -10.30
N ASP A 87 6.00 18.65 -10.56
CA ASP A 87 5.33 19.77 -11.25
C ASP A 87 5.24 21.04 -10.40
N GLU A 88 4.95 20.91 -9.10
CA GLU A 88 4.90 22.05 -8.19
C GLU A 88 6.30 22.67 -8.01
N MET A 89 7.34 21.84 -7.88
CA MET A 89 8.73 22.30 -7.84
C MET A 89 9.15 22.94 -9.17
N LYS A 90 8.78 22.37 -10.33
CA LYS A 90 9.01 22.98 -11.66
C LYS A 90 8.45 24.41 -11.70
N ARG A 91 7.21 24.57 -11.20
CA ARG A 91 6.52 25.86 -11.16
C ARG A 91 7.21 26.86 -10.24
N VAL A 92 7.60 26.46 -9.03
CA VAL A 92 8.28 27.35 -8.06
C VAL A 92 9.67 27.74 -8.58
N LEU A 93 10.45 26.78 -9.06
CA LEU A 93 11.81 27.02 -9.55
C LEU A 93 11.81 27.92 -10.80
N GLY A 94 10.85 27.70 -11.72
CA GLY A 94 10.66 28.57 -12.89
C GLY A 94 10.33 30.02 -12.50
N LYS A 95 9.49 30.24 -11.49
CA LYS A 95 9.20 31.58 -10.95
C LYS A 95 10.42 32.23 -10.32
N SER A 96 11.19 31.47 -9.52
CA SER A 96 12.40 31.97 -8.88
C SER A 96 13.48 32.33 -9.90
N ALA A 97 13.71 31.49 -10.91
CA ALA A 97 14.65 31.79 -11.98
C ALA A 97 14.21 33.01 -12.80
N ALA A 98 12.92 33.10 -13.16
CA ALA A 98 12.39 34.24 -13.88
C ALA A 98 12.55 35.56 -13.09
N SER A 99 12.43 35.51 -11.76
CA SER A 99 12.60 36.69 -10.90
C SER A 99 14.02 37.27 -10.93
N VAL A 100 15.03 36.45 -11.25
CA VAL A 100 16.43 36.87 -11.41
C VAL A 100 16.85 36.97 -12.88
N GLY A 101 15.88 36.94 -13.81
CA GLY A 101 16.13 37.05 -15.25
C GLY A 101 16.71 35.80 -15.91
N LEU A 102 16.63 34.64 -15.24
CA LEU A 102 17.10 33.35 -15.76
C LEU A 102 15.93 32.50 -16.25
N GLN A 103 16.15 31.71 -17.30
CA GLN A 103 15.20 30.69 -17.76
C GLN A 103 15.67 29.30 -17.33
N LEU A 104 14.73 28.47 -16.89
CA LEU A 104 15.01 27.10 -16.49
C LEU A 104 15.04 26.19 -17.74
N PRO A 105 16.13 25.46 -18.02
CA PRO A 105 16.17 24.45 -19.08
C PRO A 105 15.21 23.30 -18.77
N ASP A 106 14.58 22.74 -19.80
CA ASP A 106 13.62 21.63 -19.64
C ASP A 106 14.24 20.39 -18.98
N ASP A 107 15.55 20.18 -19.14
CA ASP A 107 16.28 19.01 -18.65
C ASP A 107 16.77 19.15 -17.19
N LEU A 108 16.67 20.33 -16.58
CA LEU A 108 17.24 20.60 -15.25
C LEU A 108 16.42 20.02 -14.09
N LEU A 109 15.24 19.43 -14.37
CA LEU A 109 14.39 18.78 -13.37
C LEU A 109 14.94 17.46 -12.82
N PHE A 110 15.96 16.88 -13.45
CA PHE A 110 16.58 15.65 -12.97
C PHE A 110 17.55 15.86 -11.80
N SER A 111 18.08 17.07 -11.60
CA SER A 111 19.21 17.29 -10.68
C SER A 111 18.85 17.73 -9.27
N TYR A 112 17.60 18.15 -9.02
CA TYR A 112 17.14 18.59 -7.68
C TYR A 112 16.13 17.64 -7.02
N ASN A 113 16.01 16.41 -7.52
CA ASN A 113 15.48 15.29 -6.74
C ASN A 113 16.62 14.67 -5.90
N ILE A 114 17.02 15.37 -4.84
CA ILE A 114 17.43 14.69 -3.62
C ILE A 114 16.10 14.28 -2.97
N ALA A 115 15.57 13.08 -3.22
CA ALA A 115 16.13 11.86 -2.68
C ALA A 115 16.64 10.91 -3.77
N VAL A 116 17.97 10.84 -3.88
CA VAL A 116 18.78 9.63 -4.04
C VAL A 116 18.03 8.46 -4.71
N ASP A 117 18.46 8.10 -5.91
CA ASP A 117 18.33 6.72 -6.39
C ASP A 117 19.06 5.79 -5.39
N ARG A 118 18.39 5.45 -4.28
CA ARG A 118 18.94 4.63 -3.19
C ARG A 118 19.20 3.22 -3.69
N THR A 119 18.69 2.86 -4.85
CA THR A 119 18.90 1.55 -5.47
C THR A 119 20.40 1.27 -5.65
N TYR A 120 21.19 2.27 -6.08
CA TYR A 120 22.63 2.09 -6.25
C TYR A 120 23.39 1.99 -4.91
N GLU A 121 23.16 2.92 -3.97
CA GLU A 121 23.82 2.89 -2.65
C GLU A 121 23.37 1.68 -1.82
N MET A 122 22.10 1.27 -1.91
CA MET A 122 21.57 0.09 -1.23
C MET A 122 22.14 -1.20 -1.83
N LYS A 123 22.25 -1.32 -3.16
CA LYS A 123 22.98 -2.43 -3.82
C LYS A 123 24.44 -2.49 -3.37
N ARG A 124 25.11 -1.35 -3.26
CA ARG A 124 26.52 -1.26 -2.81
C ARG A 124 26.70 -1.67 -1.35
N VAL A 125 25.84 -1.20 -0.44
CA VAL A 125 25.91 -1.57 0.99
C VAL A 125 25.57 -3.04 1.18
N LEU A 126 24.50 -3.54 0.54
CA LEU A 126 24.13 -4.95 0.58
C LEU A 126 25.24 -5.84 0.00
N GLY A 127 25.91 -5.41 -1.07
CA GLY A 127 27.04 -6.13 -1.68
C GLY A 127 28.21 -6.28 -0.72
N LYS A 128 28.58 -5.20 -0.03
CA LYS A 128 29.65 -5.23 0.99
C LYS A 128 29.27 -6.10 2.18
N SER A 129 28.04 -6.02 2.65
CA SER A 129 27.55 -6.83 3.77
C SER A 129 27.47 -8.31 3.40
N ALA A 130 26.94 -8.66 2.23
CA ALA A 130 26.88 -10.04 1.75
C ALA A 130 28.28 -10.62 1.58
N ALA A 131 29.21 -9.89 0.95
CA ALA A 131 30.59 -10.31 0.79
C ALA A 131 31.31 -10.50 2.13
N SER A 132 31.03 -9.67 3.14
CA SER A 132 31.62 -9.80 4.48
C SER A 132 31.22 -11.08 5.22
N VAL A 133 30.10 -11.71 4.83
CA VAL A 133 29.62 -12.99 5.38
C VAL A 133 29.72 -14.14 4.36
N GLY A 134 30.43 -13.93 3.24
CA GLY A 134 30.66 -14.95 2.21
C GLY A 134 29.45 -15.27 1.32
N LEU A 135 28.44 -14.39 1.27
CA LEU A 135 27.23 -14.53 0.47
C LEU A 135 27.28 -13.65 -0.79
N GLN A 136 26.72 -14.14 -1.90
CA GLN A 136 26.52 -13.37 -3.13
C GLN A 136 25.07 -12.90 -3.27
N LEU A 137 24.88 -11.71 -3.84
CA LEU A 137 23.54 -11.19 -4.12
C LEU A 137 22.91 -11.88 -5.33
N PRO A 138 21.58 -12.07 -5.32
CA PRO A 138 20.82 -12.56 -6.47
C PRO A 138 20.99 -11.64 -7.70
N ASP A 139 20.92 -12.22 -8.90
CA ASP A 139 21.19 -11.54 -10.19
C ASP A 139 20.37 -10.26 -10.41
N VAL A 140 19.17 -10.18 -9.83
CA VAL A 140 18.29 -8.99 -9.88
C VAL A 140 18.97 -7.74 -9.25
N TYR A 141 19.97 -7.96 -8.38
CA TYR A 141 20.68 -6.91 -7.65
C TYR A 141 22.13 -6.71 -8.09
N GLN A 142 22.62 -7.48 -9.07
CA GLN A 142 23.91 -7.23 -9.69
C GLN A 142 23.79 -6.00 -10.64
N PRO A 143 24.88 -5.24 -10.87
CA PRO A 143 24.89 -4.09 -11.77
C PRO A 143 24.77 -4.48 -13.25
#